data_AF-C8S4L4-F1
#
_entry.id   AF-C8S4L4-F1
#
_cell.length_a   1.000
_cell.length_b   1.000
_cell.length_c   1.000
_cell.angle_alpha   90.00
_cell.angle_beta   90.00
_cell.angle_gamma   90.00
#
_symmetry.space_group_name_H-M   'P 1'
#
loop_
_entity.id
_entity.type
_entity.pdbx_description
1 polymer ?
#
loop_
_entity_poly.entity_id
_entity_poly.type
_entity_poly.pdbx_seq_one_letter_code
_entity_poly.pdbx_strand_id
1 'polypeptide(L)'
;MAGLEQDLWLVCRISEGDGRESIMRGFCNRLAADLAAASGQSVRTEGAIPIGADVVAVTVTPASSVRAAAILQVGKQVSDGMKFSNQQDLWITVMDGNLQPDSATALIYPLMKMLETP
;
A
#
# COMPACT_ATOMS: atom_id res chain seq x y z
N MET A 1 28.61 1.48 -6.60
CA MET A 1 27.66 1.11 -5.53
C MET A 1 26.55 0.33 -6.20
N ALA A 2 26.55 -0.98 -6.07
CA ALA A 2 25.55 -1.85 -6.69
C ALA A 2 24.28 -1.83 -5.82
N GLY A 3 23.46 -0.79 -5.99
CA GLY A 3 22.12 -0.76 -5.42
C GLY A 3 21.23 -1.55 -6.35
N LEU A 4 20.80 -2.74 -5.91
CA LEU A 4 19.75 -3.48 -6.58
C LEU A 4 18.51 -2.57 -6.67
N GLU A 5 18.23 -2.02 -7.85
CA GLU A 5 16.95 -1.40 -8.21
C GLU A 5 15.87 -2.48 -8.18
N GLN A 6 15.54 -2.98 -6.99
CA GLN A 6 14.42 -3.89 -6.82
C GLN A 6 13.13 -3.08 -6.86
N ASP A 7 12.36 -3.30 -7.92
CA ASP A 7 11.01 -2.78 -8.05
C ASP A 7 10.17 -3.27 -6.85
N LEU A 8 9.53 -2.33 -6.16
CA LEU A 8 8.60 -2.62 -5.09
C LEU A 8 7.21 -2.86 -5.68
N TRP A 9 6.56 -3.95 -5.31
CA TRP A 9 5.21 -4.23 -5.80
C TRP A 9 4.16 -3.80 -4.79
N LEU A 10 3.33 -2.83 -5.17
CA LEU A 10 2.23 -2.35 -4.33
C LEU A 10 0.92 -3.02 -4.73
N VAL A 11 0.35 -3.79 -3.80
CA VAL A 11 -0.98 -4.38 -3.91
C VAL A 11 -1.93 -3.57 -3.04
N CYS A 12 -2.64 -2.64 -3.65
CA CYS A 12 -3.65 -1.82 -2.95
C CYS A 12 -5.03 -2.48 -3.08
N ARG A 13 -5.68 -2.76 -1.95
CA ARG A 13 -7.02 -3.35 -1.86
C ARG A 13 -7.89 -2.51 -0.94
N ILE A 14 -9.19 -2.49 -1.20
CA ILE A 14 -10.15 -1.84 -0.32
C ILE A 14 -11.36 -2.76 -0.17
N SER A 15 -11.78 -3.01 1.08
CA SER A 15 -12.93 -3.86 1.40
C SER A 15 -14.20 -2.98 1.44
N GLU A 16 -15.16 -3.23 0.53
CA GLU A 16 -16.45 -2.52 0.31
C GLU A 16 -16.38 -1.20 -0.50
N GLY A 17 -17.28 -0.85 -1.41
CA GLY A 17 -18.53 -1.41 -1.98
C GLY A 17 -18.96 -0.50 -3.17
N ASP A 18 -19.82 -0.99 -4.06
CA ASP A 18 -20.15 -0.35 -5.36
C ASP A 18 -20.34 1.19 -5.33
N GLY A 19 -19.68 1.89 -6.26
CA GLY A 19 -19.91 3.31 -6.57
C GLY A 19 -18.77 4.30 -6.25
N ARG A 20 -17.62 3.86 -5.73
CA ARG A 20 -16.49 4.74 -5.34
C ARG A 20 -15.14 4.43 -5.98
N GLU A 21 -15.14 3.66 -7.07
CA GLU A 21 -13.93 3.14 -7.73
C GLU A 21 -12.93 4.24 -8.18
N SER A 22 -13.42 5.40 -8.64
CA SER A 22 -12.55 6.50 -9.08
C SER A 22 -11.76 7.14 -7.94
N ILE A 23 -12.39 7.33 -6.78
CA ILE A 23 -11.76 7.84 -5.56
C ILE A 23 -10.74 6.82 -5.05
N MET A 24 -11.09 5.53 -5.07
CA MET A 24 -10.20 4.44 -4.68
C MET A 24 -8.96 4.36 -5.55
N ARG A 25 -9.13 4.47 -6.88
CA ARG A 25 -8.02 4.52 -7.83
C ARG A 25 -7.12 5.72 -7.57
N GLY A 26 -7.70 6.89 -7.27
CA GLY A 26 -6.96 8.08 -6.89
C GLY A 26 -6.12 7.90 -5.61
N PHE A 27 -6.70 7.28 -4.58
CA PHE A 27 -6.00 6.95 -3.34
C PHE A 27 -4.82 6.00 -3.57
N CYS A 28 -5.05 4.87 -4.25
CA CYS A 28 -4.00 3.88 -4.50
C CYS A 28 -2.89 4.44 -5.41
N ASN A 29 -3.23 5.24 -6.42
CA ASN A 29 -2.24 5.87 -7.29
C ASN A 29 -1.38 6.89 -6.53
N ARG A 30 -2.01 7.69 -5.65
CA ARG A 30 -1.27 8.64 -4.82
C ARG A 30 -0.36 7.92 -3.83
N LEU A 31 -0.85 6.84 -3.21
CA LEU A 31 -0.05 6.00 -2.34
C LEU A 31 1.19 5.44 -3.06
N ALA A 32 1.03 4.93 -4.28
CA ALA A 32 2.14 4.43 -5.08
C ALA A 32 3.18 5.52 -5.38
N ALA A 33 2.72 6.71 -5.78
CA ALA A 33 3.59 7.83 -6.09
C ALA A 33 4.36 8.33 -4.86
N ASP A 34 3.66 8.50 -3.73
CA ASP A 34 4.28 8.94 -2.48
C ASP A 34 5.26 7.87 -1.94
N LEU A 35 4.93 6.58 -2.10
CA LEU A 35 5.81 5.48 -1.69
C LEU A 35 7.08 5.43 -2.54
N ALA A 36 6.95 5.59 -3.86
CA ALA A 36 8.12 5.66 -4.76
C ALA A 36 9.01 6.85 -4.42
N ALA A 37 8.41 8.01 -4.12
CA ALA A 37 9.14 9.20 -3.71
C ALA A 37 9.86 9.03 -2.37
N ALA A 38 9.24 8.33 -1.41
CA ALA A 38 9.80 8.12 -0.08
C ALA A 38 10.87 7.02 -0.03
N SER A 39 10.67 5.92 -0.77
CA SER A 39 11.63 4.80 -0.80
C SER A 39 12.79 5.02 -1.76
N GLY A 40 12.63 5.91 -2.74
CA GLY A 40 13.57 6.05 -3.86
C GLY A 40 13.56 4.84 -4.81
N GLN A 41 12.60 3.93 -4.66
CA GLN A 41 12.43 2.74 -5.51
C GLN A 41 11.31 2.95 -6.51
N SER A 42 11.38 2.26 -7.65
CA SER A 42 10.26 2.19 -8.58
C SER A 42 9.15 1.32 -7.97
N VAL A 43 7.92 1.85 -7.93
CA VAL A 43 6.75 1.12 -7.42
C VAL A 43 5.88 0.64 -8.58
N ARG A 44 5.63 -0.67 -8.66
CA ARG A 44 4.72 -1.28 -9.63
C ARG A 44 3.40 -1.65 -8.97
N THR A 45 2.29 -1.20 -9.56
CA THR A 45 0.92 -1.50 -9.11
C THR A 45 0.17 -2.45 -10.06
N GLU A 46 0.76 -2.76 -11.21
CA GLU A 46 0.12 -3.52 -12.29
C GLU A 46 1.06 -4.60 -12.85
N GLY A 47 0.47 -5.69 -13.33
CA GLY A 47 1.19 -6.82 -13.91
C GLY A 47 1.38 -8.00 -12.96
N ALA A 48 2.09 -9.03 -13.44
CA ALA A 48 2.40 -10.21 -12.64
C ALA A 48 3.60 -9.94 -11.73
N ILE A 49 3.42 -10.15 -10.43
CA ILE A 49 4.47 -10.01 -9.42
C ILE A 49 5.48 -11.17 -9.60
N PRO A 50 6.76 -10.90 -9.90
CA PRO A 50 7.75 -11.96 -10.08
C PRO A 50 8.13 -12.60 -8.75
N ILE A 51 8.45 -13.89 -8.77
CA ILE A 51 8.93 -14.61 -7.58
C ILE A 51 10.22 -13.95 -7.07
N GLY A 52 10.28 -13.72 -5.76
CA GLY A 52 11.38 -13.06 -5.07
C GLY A 52 11.23 -11.55 -4.93
N ALA A 53 10.25 -10.92 -5.60
CA ALA A 53 9.99 -9.49 -5.49
C ALA A 53 9.51 -9.09 -4.10
N ASP A 54 9.91 -7.91 -3.66
CA ASP A 54 9.37 -7.28 -2.47
C ASP A 54 7.96 -6.76 -2.75
N VAL A 55 7.04 -7.11 -1.85
CA VAL A 55 5.63 -6.80 -1.97
C VAL A 55 5.15 -6.03 -0.76
N VAL A 56 4.47 -4.93 -1.02
CA VAL A 56 3.71 -4.16 -0.05
C VAL A 56 2.24 -4.34 -0.37
N ALA A 57 1.47 -4.91 0.55
CA ALA A 57 0.02 -4.94 0.44
C ALA A 57 -0.60 -3.94 1.41
N VAL A 58 -1.53 -3.15 0.91
CA VAL A 58 -2.28 -2.16 1.69
C VAL A 58 -3.76 -2.45 1.50
N THR A 59 -4.42 -2.89 2.56
CA THR A 59 -5.87 -3.13 2.56
C THR A 59 -6.56 -2.08 3.39
N VAL A 60 -7.43 -1.27 2.81
CA VAL A 60 -8.18 -0.25 3.54
C VAL A 60 -9.66 -0.65 3.63
N THR A 61 -10.22 -0.61 4.82
CA THR A 61 -11.64 -0.89 5.06
C THR A 61 -12.29 0.36 5.63
N PRO A 62 -13.15 1.05 4.87
CA PRO A 62 -13.93 2.17 5.41
C PRO A 62 -14.76 1.69 6.61
N ALA A 63 -14.70 2.42 7.73
CA ALA A 63 -15.47 2.07 8.93
C ALA A 63 -16.56 3.10 9.25
N SER A 64 -16.37 4.34 8.81
CA SER A 64 -17.34 5.43 8.97
C SER A 64 -17.06 6.55 7.96
N SER A 65 -17.85 7.63 8.02
CA SER A 65 -17.60 8.85 7.27
C SER A 65 -16.35 9.64 7.71
N VAL A 66 -15.63 9.19 8.75
CA VAL A 66 -14.44 9.90 9.24
C VAL A 66 -13.25 9.00 9.53
N ARG A 67 -13.43 7.68 9.43
CA ARG A 67 -12.40 6.68 9.78
C ARG A 67 -12.41 5.50 8.84
N ALA A 68 -11.23 5.00 8.52
CA ALA A 68 -11.01 3.72 7.87
C ALA A 68 -9.96 2.92 8.66
N ALA A 69 -10.13 1.61 8.71
CA ALA A 69 -9.07 0.70 9.12
C ALA A 69 -8.13 0.47 7.94
N ALA A 70 -6.82 0.47 8.17
CA ALA A 70 -5.83 0.14 7.16
C ALA A 70 -4.93 -0.98 7.69
N ILE A 71 -4.79 -2.04 6.91
CA ILE A 71 -3.87 -3.13 7.17
C ILE A 71 -2.72 -2.97 6.19
N LEU A 72 -1.52 -2.78 6.72
CA LEU A 72 -0.27 -2.72 5.96
C LEU A 72 0.44 -4.05 6.12
N GLN A 73 0.95 -4.60 5.02
CA GLN A 73 1.70 -5.84 5.04
C GLN A 73 2.90 -5.69 4.12
N VAL A 74 4.07 -6.16 4.56
CA VAL A 74 5.30 -6.19 3.79
C VAL A 74 5.80 -7.62 3.73
N GLY A 75 6.26 -8.05 2.57
CA GLY A 75 6.63 -9.42 2.32
C GLY A 75 7.32 -9.64 0.99
N LYS A 76 7.35 -10.89 0.57
CA LYS A 76 7.87 -11.30 -0.73
C LYS A 76 6.88 -12.16 -1.50
N GLN A 77 6.93 -12.08 -2.82
CA GLN A 77 6.29 -13.06 -3.68
C GLN A 77 7.10 -14.36 -3.66
N VAL A 78 6.45 -15.48 -3.35
CA VAL A 78 6.98 -16.84 -3.43
C VAL A 78 6.18 -17.67 -4.44
N SER A 79 6.60 -18.90 -4.71
CA SER A 79 5.92 -19.78 -5.67
C SER A 79 4.44 -20.01 -5.35
N ASP A 80 4.09 -20.02 -4.06
CA ASP A 80 2.76 -20.36 -3.57
C ASP A 80 1.90 -19.10 -3.30
N GLY A 81 2.39 -17.91 -3.62
CA GLY A 81 1.70 -16.63 -3.42
C GLY A 81 2.54 -15.58 -2.70
N MET A 82 1.89 -14.59 -2.08
CA MET A 82 2.58 -13.56 -1.29
C MET A 82 2.77 -14.05 0.15
N LYS A 83 4.01 -13.99 0.65
CA LYS A 83 4.34 -14.29 2.04
C LYS A 83 4.74 -13.00 2.75
N PHE A 84 3.89 -12.53 3.66
CA PHE A 84 4.14 -11.34 4.47
C PHE A 84 4.97 -11.70 5.71
N SER A 85 6.05 -10.97 5.94
CA SER A 85 6.90 -11.09 7.13
C SER A 85 6.47 -10.11 8.23
N ASN A 86 5.93 -8.96 7.83
CA ASN A 86 5.51 -7.90 8.74
C ASN A 86 4.09 -7.45 8.40
N GLN A 87 3.28 -7.22 9.43
CA GLN A 87 1.93 -6.69 9.31
C GLN A 87 1.70 -5.63 10.39
N GLN A 88 1.06 -4.54 10.01
CA GLN A 88 0.65 -3.49 10.91
C GLN A 88 -0.79 -3.06 10.63
N ASP A 89 -1.60 -3.07 11.69
CA ASP A 89 -2.99 -2.62 11.63
C ASP A 89 -3.08 -1.19 12.16
N LEU A 90 -3.76 -0.32 11.42
CA LEU A 90 -3.84 1.11 11.67
C LEU A 90 -5.28 1.60 11.57
N TRP A 91 -5.54 2.72 12.23
CA TRP A 91 -6.73 3.54 11.96
C TRP A 91 -6.29 4.83 11.30
N ILE A 92 -6.86 5.13 10.14
CA ILE A 92 -6.64 6.40 9.45
C ILE A 92 -7.90 7.25 9.50
N THR A 93 -7.70 8.55 9.69
CA THR A 93 -8.76 9.55 9.56
C THR A 93 -8.96 9.84 8.08
N VAL A 94 -10.20 9.69 7.60
CA VAL A 94 -10.59 10.02 6.23
C VAL A 94 -11.63 11.12 6.31
N MET A 95 -11.29 12.37 5.99
CA MET A 95 -12.30 13.43 6.05
C MET A 95 -13.38 13.19 4.98
N ASP A 96 -14.64 13.37 5.38
CA ASP A 96 -15.84 13.28 4.52
C ASP A 96 -16.17 11.91 3.93
N GLY A 97 -15.67 10.82 4.53
CA GLY A 97 -16.10 9.46 4.23
C GLY A 97 -15.62 8.96 2.88
N ASN A 98 -14.82 9.77 2.20
CA ASN A 98 -14.12 9.43 0.98
C ASN A 98 -12.65 9.32 1.36
N LEU A 99 -12.03 8.18 1.03
CA LEU A 99 -10.58 8.03 1.06
C LEU A 99 -9.98 9.05 0.10
N GLN A 100 -9.69 10.26 0.59
CA GLN A 100 -9.11 11.31 -0.23
C GLN A 100 -7.67 10.90 -0.60
N PRO A 101 -7.19 11.22 -1.81
CA PRO A 101 -5.83 10.91 -2.22
C PRO A 101 -4.77 11.38 -1.22
N ASP A 102 -4.96 12.54 -0.59
CA ASP A 102 -4.02 13.08 0.39
C ASP A 102 -3.99 12.29 1.71
N SER A 103 -5.03 11.50 2.02
CA SER A 103 -5.01 10.59 3.17
C SER A 103 -4.02 9.42 2.97
N ALA A 104 -3.59 9.14 1.74
CA ALA A 104 -2.61 8.09 1.44
C ALA A 104 -1.25 8.37 2.06
N THR A 105 -0.84 9.65 2.13
CA THR A 105 0.45 10.06 2.70
C THR A 105 0.58 9.64 4.18
N ALA A 106 -0.53 9.52 4.92
CA ALA A 106 -0.53 9.06 6.31
C ALA A 106 -0.03 7.62 6.47
N LEU A 107 -0.10 6.81 5.42
CA LEU A 107 0.36 5.42 5.41
C LEU A 107 1.85 5.28 5.05
N ILE A 108 2.48 6.32 4.50
CA ILE A 108 3.84 6.23 3.97
C ILE A 108 4.86 6.04 5.08
N TYR A 109 4.77 6.82 6.15
CA TYR A 109 5.69 6.69 7.28
C TYR A 109 5.67 5.28 7.90
N PRO A 110 4.51 4.70 8.28
CA PRO A 110 4.50 3.33 8.80
C PRO A 110 4.96 2.30 7.75
N LEU A 111 4.62 2.44 6.47
CA LEU A 111 5.11 1.56 5.41
C LEU A 111 6.64 1.58 5.28
N MET A 112 7.24 2.76 5.25
CA MET A 112 8.70 2.91 5.18
C MET A 112 9.38 2.25 6.38
N LYS A 113 8.84 2.46 7.58
CA LYS A 113 9.36 1.83 8.79
C LYS A 113 9.29 0.29 8.73
N MET A 114 8.23 -0.26 8.15
CA MET A 114 8.08 -1.71 7.94
C MET A 114 9.07 -2.24 6.89
N LEU A 115 9.38 -1.47 5.85
CA LEU A 115 10.37 -1.84 4.84
C LEU A 115 11.80 -1.83 5.40
N GLU A 116 12.09 -0.96 6.37
CA GLU A 116 13.38 -0.89 7.06
C GLU A 116 13.60 -2.02 8.08
N THR A 117 12.54 -2.68 8.54
CA THR A 117 12.58 -3.76 9.54
C THR A 117 12.15 -5.11 8.94
N PRO A 118 13.09 -5.85 8.33
CA PRO A 118 12.81 -7.15 7.69
C PRO A 118 12.42 -8.26 8.67
#